data_AF-A0A846Y1H5-F1
#
_entry.id   AF-A0A846Y1H5-F1
#
_cell.length_a   1.000
_cell.length_b   1.000
_cell.length_c   1.000
_cell.angle_alpha   90.00
_cell.angle_beta   90.00
_cell.angle_gamma   90.00
#
_symmetry.space_group_name_H-M   'P 1'
#
loop_
_entity.id
_entity.type
_entity.pdbx_description
1 polymer ?
#
loop_
_entity_poly.entity_id
_entity_poly.type
_entity_poly.pdbx_seq_one_letter_code
_entity_poly.pdbx_strand_id
1 'polypeptide(L)'
;MSDFGEISYDFGAINDAGTGIKSEAMQITSALEDMERNFQNFITTHWTGSDAADAFNSVQQNWRQQSDELSASLAQLGAHTVGAGDEMKGADVLAAKLIAGG
;
A
#
# COMPACT_ATOMS: atom_id res chain seq x y z
N MET A 1 -18.39 33.34 -21.60
CA MET A 1 -18.45 32.74 -20.27
C MET A 1 -17.97 31.31 -20.42
N SER A 2 -16.66 31.11 -20.30
CA SER A 2 -16.12 29.75 -20.31
C SER A 2 -16.09 29.31 -18.86
N ASP A 3 -17.16 28.61 -18.47
CA ASP A 3 -17.14 27.71 -17.33
C ASP A 3 -16.19 26.56 -17.67
N PHE A 4 -14.88 26.84 -17.63
CA PHE A 4 -13.92 25.78 -17.38
C PHE A 4 -14.16 25.45 -15.92
N GLY A 5 -15.16 24.58 -15.69
CA GLY A 5 -15.57 24.11 -14.39
C GLY A 5 -14.32 23.88 -13.57
N GLU A 6 -14.18 24.73 -12.55
CA GLU A 6 -13.08 24.75 -11.63
C GLU A 6 -12.73 23.30 -11.33
N ILE A 7 -11.57 22.85 -11.82
CA ILE A 7 -11.03 21.55 -11.47
C ILE A 7 -10.59 21.72 -10.00
N SER A 8 -11.57 21.77 -9.11
CA SER A 8 -11.40 21.85 -7.67
C SER A 8 -11.02 20.45 -7.20
N TYR A 9 -9.77 20.05 -7.43
CA TYR A 9 -9.23 18.88 -6.77
C TYR A 9 -8.97 19.21 -5.30
N ASP A 10 -9.59 18.44 -4.40
CA ASP A 10 -9.23 18.47 -3.00
C ASP A 10 -7.90 17.73 -2.82
N PHE A 11 -6.81 18.46 -3.05
CA PHE A 11 -5.44 17.96 -2.85
C PHE A 11 -5.19 17.55 -1.39
N GLY A 12 -5.94 18.12 -0.44
CA GLY A 12 -5.94 17.68 0.95
C GLY A 12 -6.47 16.25 1.06
N ALA A 13 -7.64 15.98 0.48
CA ALA A 13 -8.23 14.64 0.45
C ALA A 13 -7.35 13.59 -0.25
N ILE A 14 -6.62 13.95 -1.32
CA ILE A 14 -5.69 13.02 -1.99
C ILE A 14 -4.48 12.70 -1.10
N ASN A 15 -3.89 13.72 -0.46
CA ASN A 15 -2.79 13.53 0.47
C ASN A 15 -3.21 12.72 1.70
N ASP A 16 -4.41 12.98 2.22
CA ASP A 16 -5.01 12.26 3.34
C ASP A 16 -5.29 10.80 2.96
N ALA A 17 -5.83 10.55 1.76
CA ALA A 17 -6.03 9.20 1.23
C ALA A 17 -4.70 8.46 1.03
N GLY A 18 -3.68 9.10 0.47
CA GLY A 18 -2.34 8.50 0.31
C GLY A 18 -1.67 8.17 1.65
N THR A 19 -1.81 9.06 2.64
CA THR A 19 -1.33 8.82 4.00
C THR A 19 -2.11 7.70 4.69
N GLY A 20 -3.43 7.66 4.49
CA GLY A 20 -4.32 6.60 4.98
C GLY A 20 -3.94 5.24 4.41
N ILE A 21 -3.78 5.13 3.09
CA ILE A 21 -3.35 3.90 2.40
C ILE A 21 -1.99 3.43 2.93
N LYS A 22 -1.04 4.35 3.14
CA LYS A 22 0.26 4.01 3.73
C LYS A 22 0.12 3.47 5.16
N SER A 23 -0.76 4.06 5.97
CA SER A 23 -1.04 3.59 7.32
C SER A 23 -1.68 2.20 7.32
N GLU A 24 -2.69 1.98 6.47
CA GLU A 24 -3.33 0.68 6.30
C GLU A 24 -2.35 -0.38 5.81
N ALA A 25 -1.44 -0.03 4.89
CA ALA A 25 -0.38 -0.90 4.41
C ALA A 25 0.51 -1.40 5.57
N MET A 26 0.95 -0.49 6.45
CA MET A 26 1.74 -0.86 7.63
C MET A 26 0.96 -1.76 8.60
N GLN A 27 -0.34 -1.50 8.79
CA GLN A 27 -1.19 -2.33 9.64
C GLN A 27 -1.35 -3.75 9.07
N ILE A 28 -1.53 -3.86 7.74
CA ILE A 28 -1.60 -5.14 7.05
C ILE A 28 -0.28 -5.90 7.21
N THR A 29 0.87 -5.26 6.99
CA THR A 29 2.18 -5.88 7.21
C THR A 29 2.33 -6.40 8.65
N SER A 30 1.95 -5.60 9.66
CA SER A 30 1.98 -6.04 11.06
C SER A 30 1.08 -7.25 11.31
N ALA A 31 -0.12 -7.27 10.72
CA ALA A 31 -1.05 -8.40 10.87
C ALA A 31 -0.51 -9.68 10.22
N LEU A 32 0.19 -9.56 9.10
CA LEU A 32 0.84 -10.70 8.42
C LEU A 32 1.99 -11.27 9.27
N GLU A 33 2.78 -10.42 9.93
CA GLU A 33 3.84 -10.83 10.86
C GLU A 33 3.26 -11.56 12.09
N ASP A 34 2.18 -11.04 12.66
CA ASP A 34 1.51 -11.67 13.80
C ASP A 34 0.90 -13.02 13.45
N MET A 35 0.32 -13.13 12.25
CA MET A 35 -0.19 -14.41 11.76
C MET A 35 0.94 -15.44 11.59
N GLU A 36 2.09 -15.01 11.05
CA GLU A 36 3.25 -15.88 10.92
C GLU A 36 3.72 -16.40 12.29
N ARG A 37 3.83 -15.53 13.29
CA ARG A 37 4.21 -15.92 14.65
C ARG A 37 3.23 -16.94 15.27
N ASN A 38 1.94 -16.70 15.10
CA ASN A 38 0.91 -17.63 15.59
C ASN A 38 1.01 -19.00 14.89
N PHE A 39 1.28 -19.00 13.59
CA PHE A 39 1.44 -20.24 12.82
C PHE A 39 2.70 -21.03 13.24
N GLN A 40 3.82 -20.34 13.45
CA GLN A 40 5.05 -20.94 13.98
C GLN A 40 4.83 -21.54 15.39
N ASN A 41 4.13 -20.82 16.27
CA ASN A 41 3.80 -21.31 17.61
C ASN A 41 2.89 -22.54 17.57
N PHE A 42 1.87 -22.53 16.71
CA PHE A 42 0.97 -23.66 16.55
C PHE A 42 1.75 -24.92 16.13
N ILE A 43 2.62 -24.80 15.13
CA ILE A 43 3.38 -25.94 14.60
C ILE A 43 4.40 -26.44 15.60
N THR A 44 5.19 -25.56 16.22
CA THR A 44 6.17 -25.95 17.24
C THR A 44 5.52 -26.64 18.44
N THR A 45 4.28 -26.29 18.77
CA THR A 45 3.53 -26.89 19.88
C THR A 45 2.88 -28.22 19.51
N HIS A 46 2.35 -28.34 18.29
CA HIS A 46 1.45 -29.46 17.93
C HIS A 46 2.04 -30.46 16.94
N TRP A 47 3.05 -30.08 16.16
CA TRP A 47 3.62 -30.91 15.11
C TRP A 47 5.01 -31.40 15.53
N THR A 48 5.04 -32.53 16.23
CA THR A 48 6.28 -33.22 16.60
C THR A 48 6.58 -34.33 15.59
N GLY A 49 7.60 -34.17 14.74
CA GLY A 49 8.06 -35.19 13.79
C GLY A 49 8.83 -34.62 12.59
N SER A 50 9.73 -35.41 11.98
CA SER A 50 10.57 -34.99 10.84
C SER A 50 9.76 -34.57 9.61
N ASP A 51 8.64 -35.23 9.34
CA ASP A 51 7.82 -34.99 8.15
C ASP A 51 7.02 -33.67 8.24
N ALA A 52 6.84 -33.15 9.46
CA ALA A 52 6.20 -31.87 9.69
C ALA A 52 7.10 -30.68 9.32
N ALA A 53 8.43 -30.86 9.39
CA ALA A 53 9.39 -29.79 9.12
C ALA A 53 9.43 -29.40 7.64
N ASP A 54 9.33 -30.36 6.72
CA ASP A 54 9.36 -30.10 5.28
C ASP A 54 8.07 -29.44 4.78
N ALA A 55 6.92 -29.94 5.21
CA ALA A 55 5.63 -29.31 4.93
C ALA A 55 5.57 -27.89 5.50
N PHE A 56 6.10 -27.68 6.70
CA PHE A 56 6.22 -26.36 7.31
C PHE A 56 7.11 -25.40 6.52
N ASN A 57 8.30 -25.84 6.12
CA ASN A 57 9.22 -25.00 5.35
C ASN A 57 8.59 -24.52 4.04
N SER A 58 7.83 -25.39 3.37
CA SER A 58 7.11 -25.03 2.14
C SER A 58 5.99 -24.00 2.41
N VAL A 59 5.16 -24.23 3.43
CA VAL A 59 4.08 -23.30 3.82
C VAL A 59 4.64 -21.95 4.25
N GLN A 60 5.72 -21.95 5.04
CA GLN A 60 6.38 -20.75 5.51
C GLN A 60 6.99 -19.95 4.36
N GLN A 61 7.66 -20.60 3.40
CA GLN A 61 8.19 -19.92 2.22
C GLN A 61 7.08 -19.28 1.38
N ASN A 62 6.01 -20.02 1.11
CA ASN A 62 4.89 -19.51 0.32
C ASN A 62 4.21 -18.33 1.02
N TRP A 63 4.00 -18.44 2.34
CA TRP A 63 3.45 -17.34 3.15
C TRP A 63 4.31 -16.09 3.09
N ARG A 64 5.63 -16.22 3.34
CA ARG A 64 6.56 -15.08 3.25
C ARG A 64 6.49 -14.42 1.89
N GLN A 65 6.54 -15.22 0.82
CA GLN A 65 6.48 -14.70 -0.54
C GLN A 65 5.21 -13.89 -0.80
N GLN A 66 4.04 -14.44 -0.44
CA GLN A 66 2.77 -13.72 -0.64
C GLN A 66 2.67 -12.45 0.23
N SER A 67 3.20 -12.49 1.46
CA SER A 67 3.25 -11.35 2.36
C SER A 67 4.14 -10.23 1.81
N ASP A 68 5.29 -10.58 1.25
CA ASP A 68 6.21 -9.63 0.62
C ASP A 68 5.60 -9.01 -0.64
N GLU A 69 4.95 -9.82 -1.49
CA GLU A 69 4.25 -9.35 -2.69
C GLU A 69 3.08 -8.40 -2.35
N LEU A 70 2.31 -8.72 -1.31
CA LEU A 70 1.21 -7.88 -0.84
C LEU A 70 1.74 -6.56 -0.26
N SER A 71 2.79 -6.62 0.56
CA SER A 71 3.42 -5.43 1.15
C SER A 71 4.00 -4.52 0.07
N ALA A 72 4.66 -5.08 -0.95
CA ALA A 72 5.17 -4.33 -2.10
C ALA A 72 4.03 -3.68 -2.89
N SER A 73 2.95 -4.40 -3.15
CA SER A 73 1.78 -3.89 -3.87
C SER A 73 1.10 -2.73 -3.13
N LEU A 74 0.97 -2.84 -1.81
CA LEU A 74 0.39 -1.79 -0.97
C LEU A 74 1.29 -0.55 -0.90
N ALA A 75 2.60 -0.73 -0.80
CA ALA A 75 3.56 0.36 -0.88
C ALA A 75 3.51 1.07 -2.24
N GLN A 76 3.39 0.31 -3.33
CA GLN A 76 3.27 0.84 -4.68
C GLN A 76 1.96 1.60 -4.88
N LEU A 77 0.85 1.09 -4.34
CA LEU A 77 -0.45 1.79 -4.36
C LEU A 77 -0.34 3.14 -3.64
N GLY A 78 0.21 3.16 -2.42
CA GLY A 78 0.42 4.41 -1.68
C GLY A 78 1.30 5.42 -2.43
N ALA A 79 2.39 4.94 -3.04
CA ALA A 79 3.28 5.79 -3.85
C ALA A 79 2.58 6.35 -5.10
N HIS A 80 1.79 5.55 -5.81
CA HIS A 80 1.01 6.03 -6.96
C HIS A 80 -0.07 7.03 -6.56
N THR A 81 -0.77 6.83 -5.44
CA THR A 81 -1.78 7.79 -4.98
C THR A 81 -1.17 9.14 -4.64
N VAL A 82 -0.02 9.17 -3.97
CA VAL A 82 0.71 10.41 -3.68
C VAL A 82 1.25 11.04 -4.98
N GLY A 83 1.88 10.25 -5.84
CA GLY A 83 2.43 10.73 -7.11
C GLY A 83 1.37 11.32 -8.05
N ALA A 84 0.20 10.70 -8.14
CA ALA A 84 -0.93 11.24 -8.91
C ALA A 84 -1.40 12.60 -8.35
N GLY A 85 -1.38 12.78 -7.02
CA GLY A 85 -1.66 14.07 -6.38
C GLY A 85 -0.66 15.17 -6.76
N ASP A 86 0.63 14.85 -6.76
CA ASP A 86 1.70 15.78 -7.15
C ASP A 86 1.65 16.14 -8.65
N GLU A 87 1.38 15.17 -9.52
CA GLU A 87 1.22 15.38 -10.96
C GLU A 87 0.01 16.28 -11.26
N MET A 88 -1.12 16.05 -10.58
CA MET A 88 -2.31 16.90 -10.71
C MET A 88 -2.06 18.33 -10.24
N LYS A 89 -1.34 18.50 -9.12
CA LYS A 89 -0.95 19.83 -8.63
C LYS A 89 -0.03 20.54 -9.61
N GLY A 90 0.90 19.81 -10.24
CA GLY A 90 1.76 20.33 -11.30
C GLY A 90 0.97 20.78 -12.53
N ALA A 91 0.01 19.97 -12.98
CA ALA A 91 -0.86 20.31 -14.11
C ALA A 91 -1.72 21.55 -13.83
N ASP A 92 -2.27 21.68 -12.61
CA ASP A 92 -3.07 22.83 -12.22
C ASP A 92 -2.25 24.12 -12.13
N VAL A 93 -1.03 24.07 -11.56
CA VAL A 93 -0.11 25.23 -11.56
C VAL A 93 0.26 25.67 -12.99
N LEU A 94 0.44 24.71 -13.91
CA LEU A 94 0.71 25.02 -15.32
C LEU A 94 -0.51 25.64 -16.01
N ALA A 95 -1.71 25.11 -15.76
CA ALA A 95 -2.96 25.65 -16.29
C ALA A 95 -3.22 27.08 -15.77
N ALA A 96 -3.06 27.31 -14.47
CA ALA A 96 -3.21 28.63 -13.84
C ALA A 96 -2.22 29.66 -14.42
N LYS A 97 -0.96 29.26 -14.66
CA LYS A 97 0.04 30.12 -15.31
C LYS A 97 -0.31 30.47 -16.76
N LEU A 98 -0.87 29.52 -17.52
CA LEU A 98 -1.32 29.76 -18.88
C LEU A 98 -2.48 30.76 -18.94
N ILE A 99 -3.39 30.69 -17.96
CA ILE A 99 -4.57 31.58 -17.88
C ILE A 99 -4.17 32.98 -17.39
N ALA A 100 -3.23 33.09 -16.44
CA ALA A 100 -2.77 34.37 -15.92
C ALA A 100 -1.81 35.14 -16.85
N GLY A 101 -1.26 34.46 -17.87
CA GLY A 101 -0.30 35.02 -18.83
C GLY A 101 -0.89 35.36 -20.21
N GLY A 102 -2.19 35.18 -20.43
CA GLY A 102 -2.91 35.56 -21.66
C GLY A 102 -3.85 36.73 -21.43
#